data_AF-A0A3D1K4H7-F1
#
_entry.id   AF-A0A3D1K4H7-F1
#
_cell.length_a   1.000
_cell.length_b   1.000
_cell.length_c   1.000
_cell.angle_alpha   90.00
_cell.angle_beta   90.00
_cell.angle_gamma   90.00
#
_symmetry.space_group_name_H-M   'P 1'
#
loop_
_entity.id
_entity.type
_entity.pdbx_description
1 polymer ?
#
loop_
_entity_poly.entity_id
_entity_poly.type
_entity_poly.pdbx_seq_one_letter_code
_entity_poly.pdbx_strand_id
1 'polypeptide(L)'
;MAVLDKSILGKHGPYIDFIDRKEPMFVAEGDWPNKNTYSKEVFFELADDLLDLLCTFTKSYTSINPHEVTQYKKYHEIMGLSSDFLLWAHYVARSPDMHFNNYLRIYKGSARFSDGEKPSTEILQQDLLDTMLFLSDRLNKIAFSKRCLVIVGI
;
A
#
# COMPACT_ATOMS: atom_id res chain seq x y z
N MET A 1 -16.60 0.08 1.62
CA MET A 1 -15.65 1.19 1.53
C MET A 1 -14.68 1.02 2.66
N ALA A 2 -13.45 0.67 2.32
CA ALA A 2 -12.43 0.28 3.28
C ALA A 2 -11.02 0.43 2.69
N VAL A 3 -10.05 0.66 3.57
CA VAL A 3 -8.62 0.71 3.23
C VAL A 3 -8.05 -0.70 3.36
N LEU A 4 -7.61 -1.30 2.26
CA LEU A 4 -7.14 -2.68 2.17
C LEU A 4 -5.74 -2.86 2.77
N ASP A 5 -5.64 -2.79 4.08
CA ASP A 5 -4.44 -3.09 4.86
C ASP A 5 -4.47 -4.52 5.42
N LYS A 6 -3.46 -4.88 6.22
CA LYS A 6 -3.39 -6.16 6.92
C LYS A 6 -4.59 -6.46 7.81
N SER A 7 -5.19 -5.48 8.47
CA SER A 7 -6.36 -5.71 9.34
C SER A 7 -7.55 -6.24 8.54
N ILE A 8 -7.66 -5.83 7.27
CA ILE A 8 -8.71 -6.28 6.37
C ILE A 8 -8.33 -7.55 5.63
N LEU A 9 -7.13 -7.58 5.04
CA LEU A 9 -6.72 -8.68 4.16
C LEU A 9 -6.20 -9.90 4.93
N GLY A 10 -5.72 -9.73 6.17
CA GLY A 10 -5.35 -10.82 7.08
C GLY A 10 -4.28 -11.79 6.55
N LYS A 11 -4.70 -12.81 5.80
CA LYS A 11 -3.87 -13.93 5.34
C LYS A 11 -3.13 -13.68 4.03
N HIS A 12 -3.35 -12.54 3.36
CA HIS A 12 -2.66 -12.16 2.13
C HIS A 12 -1.20 -11.71 2.33
N GLY A 13 -0.61 -12.05 3.48
CA GLY A 13 0.81 -11.83 3.71
C GLY A 13 1.66 -12.64 2.72
N PRO A 14 2.89 -12.23 2.47
CA PRO A 14 3.66 -11.28 3.27
C PRO A 14 3.30 -9.79 3.08
N TYR A 15 3.71 -8.95 4.03
CA TYR A 15 3.31 -7.53 4.11
C TYR A 15 4.53 -6.60 4.09
N ILE A 16 4.42 -5.55 3.29
CA ILE A 16 5.38 -4.45 3.19
C ILE A 16 4.97 -3.37 4.20
N ASP A 17 5.88 -3.01 5.09
CA ASP A 17 5.60 -2.06 6.17
C ASP A 17 5.90 -0.62 5.71
N PHE A 18 4.91 0.27 5.81
CA PHE A 18 5.07 1.71 5.57
C PHE A 18 5.16 2.45 6.90
N ILE A 19 6.24 3.20 7.07
CA ILE A 19 6.65 3.76 8.37
C ILE A 19 6.85 5.26 8.24
N ASP A 20 6.24 6.02 9.15
CA ASP A 20 6.39 7.47 9.24
C ASP A 20 7.31 7.84 10.41
N ARG A 21 8.53 8.30 10.12
CA ARG A 21 9.55 8.56 11.15
C ARG A 21 10.09 9.98 11.11
N LYS A 22 10.51 10.51 12.26
CA LYS A 22 11.19 11.82 12.32
C LYS A 22 12.58 11.78 11.71
N GLU A 23 13.28 10.67 11.89
CA GLU A 23 14.65 10.47 11.45
C GLU A 23 14.75 9.21 10.59
N PRO A 24 15.73 9.13 9.68
CA PRO A 24 16.02 7.92 8.92
C PRO A 24 16.28 6.73 9.83
N MET A 25 15.95 5.54 9.32
CA MET A 25 16.30 4.29 9.97
C MET A 25 17.77 3.96 9.69
N PHE A 26 18.53 3.66 10.75
CA PHE A 26 19.87 3.11 10.61
C PHE A 26 19.75 1.61 10.32
N VAL A 27 20.00 1.23 9.07
CA VAL A 27 20.04 -0.15 8.60
C VAL A 27 21.34 -0.30 7.82
N ALA A 28 22.12 -1.34 8.11
CA ALA A 28 23.31 -1.63 7.32
C ALA A 28 22.88 -2.07 5.90
N GLU A 29 23.75 -1.84 4.92
CA GLU A 29 23.47 -2.24 3.54
C GLU A 29 23.28 -3.75 3.45
N GLY A 30 22.15 -4.19 2.90
CA GLY A 30 21.79 -5.61 2.77
C GLY A 30 21.14 -6.25 4.01
N ASP A 31 20.95 -5.51 5.10
CA ASP A 31 20.28 -6.00 6.31
C ASP A 31 18.80 -5.61 6.36
N TRP A 32 18.01 -6.42 7.08
CA TRP A 32 16.62 -6.10 7.43
C TRP A 32 16.53 -5.54 8.85
N PRO A 33 15.82 -4.42 9.06
CA PRO A 33 15.60 -3.90 10.40
C PRO A 33 14.73 -4.87 11.20
N ASN A 34 15.02 -5.00 12.50
CA ASN A 34 14.18 -5.80 13.38
C ASN A 34 12.81 -5.13 13.56
N LYS A 35 11.71 -5.83 13.24
CA LYS A 35 10.32 -5.32 13.33
C LYS A 35 9.96 -4.72 14.69
N ASN A 36 10.56 -5.21 15.78
CA ASN A 36 10.32 -4.66 17.12
C ASN A 36 10.81 -3.22 17.29
N THR A 37 11.73 -2.76 16.43
CA THR A 37 12.30 -1.41 16.50
C THR A 37 11.39 -0.34 15.88
N TYR A 38 10.50 -0.73 14.96
CA TYR A 38 9.71 0.22 14.17
C TYR A 38 8.21 -0.09 14.14
N SER A 39 7.74 -1.21 14.69
CA SER A 39 6.34 -1.65 14.60
C SER A 39 5.30 -0.62 15.06
N LYS A 40 5.66 0.24 16.03
CA LYS A 40 4.77 1.31 16.53
C LYS A 40 4.68 2.53 15.60
N GLU A 41 5.59 2.64 14.64
CA GLU A 41 5.66 3.72 13.66
C GLU A 41 5.04 3.31 12.31
N VAL A 42 4.66 2.03 12.16
CA VAL A 42 3.96 1.52 10.98
C VAL A 42 2.57 2.15 10.91
N PHE A 43 2.26 2.81 9.81
CA PHE A 43 0.93 3.39 9.56
C PHE A 43 0.13 2.62 8.52
N PHE A 44 0.77 1.73 7.76
CA PHE A 44 0.12 0.88 6.76
C PHE A 44 0.96 -0.37 6.50
N GLU A 45 0.31 -1.51 6.37
CA GLU A 45 0.91 -2.80 6.01
C GLU A 45 0.29 -3.26 4.68
N LEU A 46 1.04 -3.13 3.58
CA LEU A 46 0.59 -3.45 2.22
C LEU A 46 0.81 -4.94 1.93
N ALA A 47 -0.25 -5.67 1.60
CA ALA A 47 -0.12 -7.06 1.16
C ALA A 47 0.62 -7.15 -0.19
N ASP A 48 1.53 -8.11 -0.34
CA ASP A 48 2.22 -8.35 -1.61
C ASP A 48 1.25 -8.71 -2.74
N ASP A 49 0.23 -9.53 -2.45
CA ASP A 49 -0.87 -9.83 -3.39
C ASP A 49 -1.60 -8.57 -3.88
N LEU A 50 -1.75 -7.56 -3.02
CA LEU A 50 -2.39 -6.30 -3.39
C LEU A 50 -1.46 -5.44 -4.25
N LEU A 51 -0.16 -5.46 -3.97
CA LEU A 51 0.84 -4.80 -4.80
C LEU A 51 0.89 -5.42 -6.21
N ASP A 52 0.93 -6.76 -6.31
CA ASP A 52 0.89 -7.47 -7.60
C ASP A 52 -0.39 -7.17 -8.38
N LEU A 53 -1.54 -7.15 -7.70
CA LEU A 53 -2.82 -6.75 -8.30
C LEU A 53 -2.71 -5.35 -8.91
N LEU A 54 -2.24 -4.37 -8.15
CA LEU A 54 -2.12 -2.98 -8.62
C LEU A 54 -1.13 -2.85 -9.78
N CYS A 55 0.04 -3.48 -9.71
CA CYS A 55 1.03 -3.50 -10.78
C CYS A 55 0.49 -4.16 -12.05
N THR A 56 -0.09 -5.36 -11.91
CA THR A 56 -0.64 -6.15 -13.02
C THR A 56 -1.81 -5.44 -13.69
N PHE A 57 -2.66 -4.79 -12.90
CA PHE A 57 -3.83 -4.06 -13.39
C PHE A 57 -3.45 -2.78 -14.12
N THR A 58 -2.59 -1.95 -13.51
CA THR A 58 -2.22 -0.64 -14.04
C THR A 58 -1.14 -0.72 -15.12
N LYS A 59 -0.47 -1.87 -15.27
CA LYS A 59 0.71 -2.06 -16.14
C LYS A 59 1.83 -1.07 -15.81
N SER A 60 1.87 -0.59 -14.58
CA SER A 60 2.86 0.35 -14.08
C SER A 60 3.54 -0.25 -12.86
N TYR A 61 4.87 -0.38 -12.93
CA TYR A 61 5.71 -0.77 -11.81
C TYR A 61 6.04 0.49 -11.01
N THR A 62 5.77 0.48 -9.70
CA THR A 62 6.09 1.63 -8.83
C THR A 62 7.54 1.57 -8.37
N SER A 63 7.95 2.63 -7.68
CA SER A 63 9.20 2.67 -6.93
C SER A 63 9.21 1.78 -5.66
N ILE A 64 8.12 1.07 -5.35
CA ILE A 64 8.07 0.12 -4.25
C ILE A 64 8.72 -1.19 -4.69
N ASN A 65 9.90 -1.47 -4.14
CA ASN A 65 10.54 -2.77 -4.27
C ASN A 65 10.18 -3.63 -3.04
N PRO A 66 9.45 -4.75 -3.21
CA PRO A 66 9.08 -5.61 -2.09
C PRO A 66 10.28 -6.35 -1.49
N HIS A 67 11.48 -6.33 -2.08
CA HIS A 67 12.65 -7.07 -1.60
C HIS A 67 13.76 -6.17 -1.04
N GLU A 68 13.46 -4.89 -0.78
CA GLU A 68 14.43 -3.93 -0.28
C GLU A 68 13.86 -3.08 0.86
N VAL A 69 14.75 -2.47 1.62
CA VAL A 69 14.42 -1.41 2.56
C VAL A 69 14.70 -0.06 1.90
N THR A 70 13.64 0.67 1.58
CA THR A 70 13.73 1.96 0.89
C THR A 70 13.42 3.11 1.85
N GLN A 71 14.21 4.18 1.81
CA GLN A 71 14.03 5.35 2.67
C GLN A 71 13.95 6.63 1.85
N TYR A 72 12.83 7.32 1.92
CA TYR A 72 12.59 8.59 1.25
C TYR A 72 12.77 9.72 2.27
N LYS A 73 13.76 10.58 2.04
CA LYS A 73 14.18 11.62 3.00
C LYS A 73 13.79 13.01 2.53
N LYS A 74 13.55 13.17 1.22
CA LYS A 74 13.27 14.47 0.62
C LYS A 74 11.81 14.55 0.19
N TYR A 75 11.25 15.74 0.34
CA TYR A 75 9.87 16.05 -0.06
C TYR A 75 9.53 15.54 -1.46
N HIS A 76 10.35 15.83 -2.48
CA HIS A 76 10.05 15.45 -3.86
C HIS A 76 10.06 13.94 -4.10
N GLU A 77 10.87 13.17 -3.35
CA GLU A 77 10.92 11.71 -3.48
C GLU A 77 9.62 11.11 -2.94
N ILE A 78 9.14 11.59 -1.79
CA ILE A 78 7.85 11.18 -1.20
C ILE A 78 6.68 11.60 -2.09
N MET A 79 6.71 12.81 -2.64
CA MET A 79 5.68 13.28 -3.56
C MET A 79 5.67 12.51 -4.90
N GLY A 80 6.83 12.03 -5.35
CA GLY A 80 6.92 11.11 -6.49
C GLY A 80 6.12 9.84 -6.25
N LEU A 81 6.36 9.17 -5.12
CA LEU A 81 5.59 7.98 -4.74
C LEU A 81 4.10 8.28 -4.53
N SER A 82 3.76 9.44 -3.94
CA SER A 82 2.35 9.88 -3.83
C SER A 82 1.68 10.03 -5.19
N SER A 83 2.42 10.52 -6.19
CA SER A 83 1.94 10.66 -7.57
C SER A 83 1.72 9.29 -8.23
N ASP A 84 2.56 8.29 -7.95
CA ASP A 84 2.39 6.92 -8.43
C ASP A 84 1.05 6.33 -7.94
N PHE A 85 0.71 6.51 -6.66
CA PHE A 85 -0.59 6.08 -6.11
C PHE A 85 -1.78 6.82 -6.73
N LEU A 86 -1.66 8.12 -6.99
CA LEU A 86 -2.71 8.88 -7.66
C LEU A 86 -2.90 8.47 -9.13
N LEU A 87 -1.80 8.14 -9.81
CA LEU A 87 -1.85 7.61 -11.17
C LEU A 87 -2.55 6.24 -11.20
N TRP A 88 -2.24 5.36 -10.25
CA TRP A 88 -2.96 4.11 -10.08
C TRP A 88 -4.45 4.32 -9.77
N ALA A 89 -4.80 5.29 -8.92
CA ALA A 89 -6.18 5.64 -8.63
C ALA A 89 -6.91 6.09 -9.89
N HIS A 90 -6.26 6.89 -10.74
CA HIS A 90 -6.80 7.29 -12.03
C HIS A 90 -7.09 6.08 -12.94
N TYR A 91 -6.19 5.10 -13.01
CA TYR A 91 -6.41 3.90 -13.82
C TYR A 91 -7.54 3.03 -13.28
N VAL A 92 -7.62 2.83 -11.96
CA VAL A 92 -8.71 2.07 -11.33
C VAL A 92 -10.06 2.74 -11.58
N ALA A 93 -10.16 4.06 -11.40
CA ALA A 93 -11.41 4.80 -11.59
C ALA A 93 -11.94 4.77 -13.03
N ARG A 94 -11.05 4.66 -14.02
CA ARG A 94 -11.42 4.67 -15.45
C ARG A 94 -11.70 3.29 -16.03
N SER A 95 -11.38 2.25 -15.29
CA SER A 95 -11.49 0.89 -15.80
C SER A 95 -12.90 0.35 -15.63
N PRO A 96 -13.45 -0.35 -16.63
CA PRO A 96 -14.75 -0.99 -16.50
C PRO A 96 -14.75 -2.09 -15.43
N ASP A 97 -15.87 -2.24 -14.72
CA ASP A 97 -16.04 -3.18 -13.61
C ASP A 97 -15.66 -4.63 -13.96
N MET A 98 -15.92 -5.05 -15.21
CA MET A 98 -15.59 -6.39 -15.69
C MET A 98 -14.10 -6.76 -15.58
N HIS A 99 -13.20 -5.76 -15.55
CA HIS A 99 -11.76 -5.99 -15.38
C HIS A 99 -11.41 -6.45 -13.95
N PHE A 100 -12.30 -6.21 -12.98
CA PHE A 100 -12.08 -6.55 -11.57
C PHE A 100 -12.52 -7.98 -11.20
N ASN A 101 -13.27 -8.66 -12.06
CA ASN A 101 -13.84 -9.98 -11.79
C ASN A 101 -12.80 -11.01 -11.32
N ASN A 102 -11.63 -11.04 -11.97
CA ASN A 102 -10.57 -12.00 -11.65
C ASN A 102 -9.83 -11.66 -10.34
N TYR A 103 -10.02 -10.45 -9.82
CA TYR A 103 -9.30 -9.93 -8.66
C TYR A 103 -10.12 -9.99 -7.37
N LEU A 104 -11.41 -10.35 -7.42
CA LEU A 104 -12.25 -10.57 -6.23
C LEU A 104 -11.67 -11.61 -5.25
N ARG A 105 -10.78 -12.48 -5.73
CA ARG A 105 -10.02 -13.43 -4.91
C ARG A 105 -9.18 -12.76 -3.81
N ILE A 106 -8.86 -11.46 -3.94
CA ILE A 106 -8.17 -10.66 -2.90
C ILE A 106 -8.97 -10.59 -1.60
N TYR A 107 -10.27 -10.93 -1.62
CA TYR A 107 -11.10 -10.98 -0.43
C TYR A 107 -11.19 -12.37 0.21
N LYS A 108 -10.54 -13.39 -0.36
CA LYS A 108 -10.62 -14.76 0.14
C LYS A 108 -9.94 -14.87 1.51
N GLY A 109 -10.75 -14.95 2.56
CA GLY A 109 -10.26 -14.98 3.95
C GLY A 109 -10.00 -13.59 4.54
N SER A 110 -10.45 -12.54 3.86
CA SER A 110 -10.47 -11.17 4.38
C SER A 110 -11.55 -10.98 5.45
N ALA A 111 -11.34 -10.03 6.36
CA ALA A 111 -12.32 -9.61 7.35
C ALA A 111 -13.40 -8.66 6.76
N ARG A 112 -13.21 -8.14 5.54
CA ARG A 112 -14.10 -7.15 4.90
C ARG A 112 -15.56 -7.60 4.82
N PHE A 113 -15.79 -8.90 4.68
CA PHE A 113 -17.09 -9.51 4.42
C PHE A 113 -17.52 -10.51 5.52
N SER A 114 -16.99 -10.37 6.74
CA SER A 114 -17.41 -11.20 7.88
C SER A 114 -18.90 -11.08 8.21
N ASP A 115 -19.51 -9.96 7.84
CA ASP A 115 -20.87 -9.59 8.22
C ASP A 115 -21.93 -10.02 7.18
N GLY A 116 -21.53 -10.80 6.17
CA GLY A 116 -22.44 -11.42 5.19
C GLY A 116 -22.68 -10.62 3.90
N GLU A 117 -22.09 -9.44 3.76
CA GLU A 117 -22.01 -8.74 2.46
C GLU A 117 -21.20 -9.59 1.46
N LYS A 118 -21.58 -9.58 0.18
CA LYS A 118 -20.86 -10.34 -0.86
C LYS A 118 -19.84 -9.45 -1.58
N PRO A 119 -18.64 -9.96 -1.92
CA PRO A 119 -17.72 -9.23 -2.79
C PRO A 119 -18.37 -8.91 -4.13
N SER A 120 -18.18 -7.68 -4.60
CA SER A 120 -18.55 -7.24 -5.95
C SER A 120 -17.42 -6.44 -6.57
N THR A 121 -17.44 -6.29 -7.89
CA THR A 121 -16.42 -5.54 -8.64
C THR A 121 -16.45 -4.06 -8.29
N GLU A 122 -17.64 -3.50 -8.05
CA GLU A 122 -17.81 -2.11 -7.63
C GLU A 122 -17.22 -1.89 -6.23
N ILE A 123 -17.41 -2.83 -5.30
CA ILE A 123 -16.80 -2.75 -3.97
C ILE A 123 -15.27 -2.83 -4.07
N LEU A 124 -14.74 -3.75 -4.89
CA LEU A 124 -13.29 -3.86 -5.08
C LEU A 124 -12.71 -2.58 -5.66
N GLN A 125 -13.32 -2.04 -6.71
CA GLN A 125 -12.87 -0.80 -7.33
C GLN A 125 -12.84 0.33 -6.30
N GLN A 126 -13.90 0.49 -5.51
CA GLN A 126 -13.97 1.54 -4.50
C GLN A 126 -12.96 1.34 -3.37
N ASP A 127 -12.80 0.12 -2.85
CA ASP A 127 -11.83 -0.16 -1.79
C ASP A 127 -10.38 0.06 -2.29
N LEU A 128 -10.08 -0.25 -3.56
CA LEU A 128 -8.79 0.07 -4.18
C LEU A 128 -8.57 1.60 -4.27
N LEU A 129 -9.59 2.35 -4.71
CA LEU A 129 -9.52 3.82 -4.75
C LEU A 129 -9.30 4.41 -3.37
N ASP A 130 -10.07 3.98 -2.37
CA ASP A 130 -9.96 4.43 -0.99
C ASP A 130 -8.55 4.15 -0.44
N THR A 131 -7.99 2.97 -0.74
CA THR A 131 -6.63 2.58 -0.32
C THR A 131 -5.55 3.49 -0.93
N MET A 132 -5.63 3.78 -2.24
CA MET A 132 -4.64 4.63 -2.91
C MET A 132 -4.75 6.10 -2.49
N LEU A 133 -5.97 6.60 -2.30
CA LEU A 133 -6.20 7.95 -1.80
C LEU A 133 -5.73 8.10 -0.35
N PHE A 134 -5.96 7.09 0.49
CA PHE A 134 -5.42 7.04 1.85
C PHE A 134 -3.89 7.10 1.84
N LEU A 135 -3.24 6.26 1.04
CA LEU A 135 -1.77 6.25 0.93
C LEU A 135 -1.24 7.60 0.46
N SER A 136 -1.80 8.17 -0.62
CA SER A 136 -1.39 9.49 -1.11
C SER A 136 -1.56 10.59 -0.04
N ASP A 137 -2.68 10.63 0.68
CA ASP A 137 -2.90 11.60 1.76
C ASP A 137 -1.86 11.44 2.89
N ARG A 138 -1.59 10.19 3.32
CA ARG A 138 -0.56 9.91 4.33
C ARG A 138 0.82 10.35 3.85
N LEU A 139 1.19 10.05 2.61
CA LEU A 139 2.48 10.45 2.03
C LEU A 139 2.63 11.97 1.97
N ASN A 140 1.58 12.68 1.54
CA ASN A 140 1.57 14.14 1.52
C ASN A 140 1.80 14.71 2.93
N LYS A 141 1.12 14.17 3.96
CA LYS A 141 1.31 14.58 5.36
C LYS A 141 2.74 14.37 5.84
N ILE A 142 3.37 13.25 5.50
CA ILE A 142 4.78 12.96 5.82
C ILE A 142 5.69 14.00 5.15
N ALA A 143 5.50 14.23 3.85
CA ALA A 143 6.29 15.17 3.06
C ALA A 143 6.19 16.61 3.61
N PHE A 144 4.98 17.12 3.83
CA PHE A 144 4.76 18.47 4.37
C PHE A 144 5.28 18.64 5.79
N SER A 145 5.27 17.57 6.58
CA SER A 145 5.83 17.55 7.94
C SER A 145 7.35 17.41 7.99
N LYS A 146 8.02 17.33 6.82
CA LYS A 146 9.47 17.11 6.69
C LYS A 146 9.95 15.86 7.42
N ARG A 147 9.11 14.82 7.43
CA ARG A 147 9.40 13.51 8.04
C ARG A 147 9.94 12.56 6.98
N CYS A 148 10.53 11.45 7.42
CA CYS A 148 11.04 10.39 6.58
C CYS A 148 9.97 9.31 6.38
N LEU A 149 9.81 8.85 5.15
CA LEU A 149 9.10 7.62 4.86
C LEU A 149 10.12 6.48 4.77
N VAL A 150 9.86 5.39 5.50
CA VAL A 150 10.61 4.14 5.36
C VAL A 150 9.65 3.05 4.91
N ILE A 151 10.02 2.34 3.86
CA ILE A 151 9.31 1.18 3.33
C ILE A 151 10.19 -0.03 3.58
N VAL A 152 9.71 -0.99 4.37
CA VAL A 152 10.43 -2.24 4.65
C VAL A 152 9.74 -3.35 3.86
N GLY A 153 10.43 -3.86 2.85
CA GLY A 153 10.04 -5.05 2.10
C GLY A 153 10.10 -6.34 2.92
N ILE A 154 9.87 -7.45 2.23
CA ILE A 154 9.66 -8.80 2.72
C ILE A 154 10.91 -9.65 2.52
#